data_AF-A0A8B7DQT5-F1
#
_entry.id   AF-A0A8B7DQT5-F1
#
_cell.length_a   1.000
_cell.length_b   1.000
_cell.length_c   1.000
_cell.angle_alpha   90.00
_cell.angle_beta   90.00
_cell.angle_gamma   90.00
#
_symmetry.space_group_name_H-M   'P 1'
#
loop_
_entity.id
_entity.type
_entity.pdbx_description
1 polymer ?
#
loop_
_entity_poly.entity_id
_entity_poly.type
_entity_poly.pdbx_seq_one_letter_code
_entity_poly.pdbx_strand_id
1 'polypeptide(L)'
;MITLVNLCLIVNCTCLILSNCEALPNKILKTFNHIRTKSSPSEQKESVIQLIKRLVPAHASKFIISINKNYVDSEFADYFEIVSTTNGNIKVTGSTGVAAAAGFYHYLKYWCFAHISWSGNHLNIPINLPLVHSPVKKVFYERFRYYQNVCTVSYSMVFWNWTRWEQEIDWMAMNGINFPLAFTGQESVWQIVYKNFGLTQEELDEHFSGPAFLA
;
A
#
# COMPACT_ATOMS: atom_id res chain seq x y z
N MET A 1 -30.49 46.04 -14.86
CA MET A 1 -30.50 45.37 -13.54
C MET A 1 -31.02 43.91 -13.65
N ILE A 2 -30.65 43.18 -14.71
CA ILE A 2 -31.13 41.78 -14.94
C ILE A 2 -29.93 40.83 -15.21
N THR A 3 -28.75 41.36 -15.50
CA THR A 3 -27.55 40.57 -15.86
C THR A 3 -26.74 40.07 -14.65
N LEU A 4 -26.76 40.74 -13.51
CA LEU A 4 -26.02 40.32 -12.29
C LEU A 4 -26.71 39.20 -11.50
N VAL A 5 -28.05 39.16 -11.51
CA VAL A 5 -28.83 38.15 -10.76
C VAL A 5 -28.73 36.77 -11.42
N ASN A 6 -28.74 36.72 -12.76
CA ASN A 6 -28.59 35.47 -13.50
C ASN A 6 -27.17 34.89 -13.41
N LEU A 7 -26.12 35.72 -13.31
CA LEU A 7 -24.76 35.25 -13.13
C LEU A 7 -24.55 34.62 -11.73
N CYS A 8 -25.13 35.23 -10.68
CA CYS A 8 -25.09 34.70 -9.31
C CYS A 8 -25.85 33.37 -9.16
N LEU A 9 -26.98 33.21 -9.86
CA LEU A 9 -27.76 31.96 -9.87
C LEU A 9 -27.02 30.83 -10.59
N ILE A 10 -26.36 31.12 -11.71
CA ILE A 10 -25.57 30.12 -12.44
C ILE A 10 -24.34 29.69 -11.62
N VAL A 11 -23.61 30.64 -11.01
CA VAL A 11 -22.45 30.35 -10.16
C VAL A 11 -22.86 29.52 -8.92
N ASN A 12 -23.97 29.87 -8.26
CA ASN A 12 -24.48 29.10 -7.12
C ASN A 12 -24.97 27.71 -7.51
N CYS A 13 -25.66 27.55 -8.66
CA CYS A 13 -26.06 26.24 -9.15
C CYS A 13 -24.84 25.36 -9.53
N THR A 14 -23.79 25.93 -10.14
CA THR A 14 -22.56 25.17 -10.41
C THR A 14 -21.81 24.77 -9.13
N CYS A 15 -21.77 25.63 -8.10
CA CYS A 15 -21.18 25.30 -6.81
C CYS A 15 -21.99 24.23 -6.04
N LEU A 16 -23.33 24.27 -6.11
CA LEU A 16 -24.22 23.26 -5.50
C LEU A 16 -24.15 21.90 -6.20
N ILE A 17 -23.95 21.88 -7.51
CA ILE A 17 -23.77 20.64 -8.28
C ILE A 17 -22.39 20.03 -7.97
N LEU A 18 -21.32 20.84 -7.89
CA LEU A 18 -19.97 20.37 -7.54
C LEU A 18 -19.89 19.85 -6.09
N SER A 19 -20.48 20.55 -5.12
CA SER A 19 -20.48 20.14 -3.72
C SER A 19 -21.32 18.87 -3.44
N ASN A 20 -22.41 18.66 -4.17
CA ASN A 20 -23.16 17.39 -4.10
C ASN A 20 -22.45 16.23 -4.83
N CYS A 21 -21.63 16.53 -5.84
CA CYS A 21 -20.86 15.51 -6.56
C CYS A 21 -19.66 14.98 -5.75
N GLU A 22 -19.06 15.79 -4.86
CA GLU A 22 -18.02 15.33 -3.91
C GLU A 22 -18.58 14.56 -2.70
N ALA A 23 -19.84 14.80 -2.33
CA ALA A 23 -20.49 14.15 -1.19
C ALA A 23 -20.80 12.66 -1.43
N LEU A 24 -21.16 12.27 -2.65
CA LEU A 24 -21.54 10.89 -3.00
C LEU A 24 -20.33 9.92 -2.97
N PRO A 25 -19.16 10.25 -3.57
CA PRO A 25 -17.94 9.46 -3.45
C PRO A 25 -17.50 9.33 -2.00
N ASN A 26 -17.50 10.41 -1.22
CA ASN A 26 -17.12 10.35 0.19
C ASN A 26 -18.06 9.47 1.03
N LYS A 27 -19.38 9.50 0.75
CA LYS A 27 -20.35 8.62 1.41
C LYS A 27 -20.09 7.14 1.09
N ILE A 28 -19.77 6.82 -0.16
CA ILE A 28 -19.39 5.46 -0.57
C ILE A 28 -18.07 5.05 0.08
N LEU A 29 -17.04 5.90 0.04
CA LEU A 29 -15.77 5.60 0.67
C LEU A 29 -15.93 5.34 2.18
N LYS A 30 -16.81 6.07 2.88
CA LYS A 30 -17.10 5.84 4.30
C LYS A 30 -17.63 4.42 4.60
N THR A 31 -18.38 3.78 3.70
CA THR A 31 -18.83 2.38 3.93
C THR A 31 -17.66 1.42 4.05
N PHE A 32 -16.54 1.71 3.39
CA PHE A 32 -15.32 0.92 3.44
C PHE A 32 -14.37 1.29 4.59
N ASN A 33 -14.80 2.08 5.60
CA ASN A 33 -13.93 2.47 6.74
C ASN A 33 -13.40 1.30 7.56
N HIS A 34 -14.08 0.16 7.52
CA HIS A 34 -13.64 -1.10 8.10
C HIS A 34 -12.48 -1.76 7.33
N ILE A 35 -12.29 -1.40 6.05
CA ILE A 35 -11.20 -1.86 5.18
C ILE A 35 -10.01 -0.91 5.33
N ARG A 36 -9.33 -1.03 6.47
CA ARG A 36 -8.06 -0.34 6.78
C ARG A 36 -7.21 -1.24 7.66
N THR A 37 -5.93 -0.90 7.79
CA THR A 37 -5.05 -1.59 8.73
C THR A 37 -5.64 -1.54 10.15
N LYS A 38 -5.71 -2.71 10.79
CA LYS A 38 -6.09 -2.88 12.19
C LYS A 38 -4.87 -3.02 13.10
N SER A 39 -3.68 -3.16 12.52
CA SER A 39 -2.42 -3.27 13.26
C SER A 39 -2.10 -1.96 13.96
N SER A 40 -1.55 -2.06 15.17
CA SER A 40 -1.11 -0.91 15.95
C SER A 40 0.01 -0.14 15.23
N PRO A 41 0.19 1.16 15.52
CA PRO A 41 1.32 1.92 15.00
C PRO A 41 2.69 1.28 15.29
N SER A 42 2.83 0.58 16.43
CA SER A 42 4.05 -0.10 16.83
C SER A 42 4.35 -1.32 15.95
N GLU A 43 3.35 -2.17 15.68
CA GLU A 43 3.50 -3.32 14.78
C GLU A 43 3.83 -2.87 13.36
N GLN A 44 3.14 -1.84 12.86
CA GLN A 44 3.41 -1.28 11.54
C GLN A 44 4.83 -0.74 11.43
N LYS A 45 5.30 -0.01 12.47
CA LYS A 45 6.68 0.47 12.54
C LYS A 45 7.68 -0.68 12.49
N GLU A 46 7.45 -1.74 13.26
CA GLU A 46 8.37 -2.88 13.29
C GLU A 46 8.41 -3.61 11.94
N SER A 47 7.26 -3.81 11.28
CA SER A 47 7.21 -4.40 9.93
C SER A 47 8.05 -3.63 8.91
N VAL A 48 8.01 -2.29 8.95
CA VAL A 48 8.84 -1.45 8.07
C VAL A 48 10.32 -1.55 8.43
N ILE A 49 10.67 -1.61 9.72
CA ILE A 49 12.05 -1.82 10.15
C ILE A 49 12.58 -3.16 9.64
N GLN A 50 11.78 -4.23 9.69
CA GLN A 50 12.17 -5.54 9.17
C GLN A 50 12.34 -5.54 7.65
N LEU A 51 11.46 -4.85 6.92
CA LEU A 51 11.63 -4.61 5.48
C LEU A 51 12.96 -3.91 5.17
N ILE A 52 13.31 -2.86 5.93
CA ILE A 52 14.56 -2.13 5.76
C ILE A 52 15.76 -3.03 6.05
N LYS A 53 15.68 -3.88 7.09
CA LYS A 53 16.73 -4.86 7.42
C LYS A 53 16.92 -5.90 6.31
N ARG A 54 15.84 -6.35 5.65
CA ARG A 54 15.94 -7.27 4.51
C ARG A 54 16.59 -6.62 3.30
N LEU A 55 16.28 -5.36 3.00
CA LEU A 55 16.76 -4.68 1.80
C LEU A 55 18.15 -4.05 1.93
N VAL A 56 18.41 -3.36 3.04
CA VAL A 56 19.63 -2.55 3.24
C VAL A 56 20.17 -2.75 4.67
N PRO A 57 20.52 -3.98 5.07
CA PRO A 57 20.87 -4.31 6.47
C PRO A 57 21.96 -3.42 7.05
N ALA A 58 22.99 -3.08 6.27
CA ALA A 58 24.10 -2.23 6.68
C ALA A 58 23.68 -0.77 7.00
N HIS A 59 22.54 -0.32 6.49
CA HIS A 59 22.03 1.05 6.68
C HIS A 59 20.80 1.11 7.58
N ALA A 60 20.26 -0.03 8.04
CA ALA A 60 18.99 -0.09 8.75
C ALA A 60 18.94 0.79 10.01
N SER A 61 20.06 0.90 10.75
CA SER A 61 20.18 1.75 11.93
C SER A 61 20.15 3.26 11.64
N LYS A 62 20.35 3.66 10.38
CA LYS A 62 20.31 5.06 9.94
C LYS A 62 18.90 5.52 9.57
N PHE A 63 17.92 4.62 9.54
CA PHE A 63 16.53 4.95 9.27
C PHE A 63 15.71 4.96 10.57
N ILE A 64 14.99 6.06 10.80
CA ILE A 64 14.09 6.23 11.95
C ILE A 64 12.66 6.24 11.44
N ILE A 65 11.89 5.19 11.77
CA ILE A 65 10.51 5.04 11.30
C ILE A 65 9.51 5.50 12.38
N SER A 66 8.53 6.29 11.95
CA SER A 66 7.42 6.75 12.78
C SER A 66 6.10 6.58 12.03
N ILE A 67 5.05 6.17 12.75
CA ILE A 67 3.69 6.06 12.21
C ILE A 67 2.82 7.12 12.89
N ASN A 68 2.27 8.07 12.12
CA ASN A 68 1.42 9.14 12.62
C ASN A 68 0.25 9.39 11.67
N LYS A 69 -0.96 9.04 12.09
CA LYS A 69 -2.18 9.15 11.29
C LYS A 69 -2.75 10.58 11.19
N ASN A 70 -2.41 11.47 12.12
CA ASN A 70 -3.18 12.69 12.38
C ASN A 70 -2.67 13.95 11.64
N TYR A 71 -1.95 13.78 10.53
CA TYR A 71 -1.18 14.89 9.92
C TYR A 71 -1.72 15.37 8.57
N VAL A 72 -2.86 14.85 8.11
CA VAL A 72 -3.48 15.23 6.83
C VAL A 72 -4.94 15.58 7.07
N ASP A 73 -5.40 16.68 6.46
CA ASP A 73 -6.77 17.18 6.52
C ASP A 73 -7.77 16.33 5.70
N SER A 74 -7.40 15.10 5.33
CA SER A 74 -8.24 14.17 4.58
C SER A 74 -8.36 12.85 5.34
N GLU A 75 -9.60 12.43 5.59
CA GLU A 75 -9.95 11.21 6.32
C GLU A 75 -9.46 9.92 5.62
N PHE A 76 -9.18 9.99 4.31
CA PHE A 76 -8.89 8.83 3.46
C PHE A 76 -7.48 8.80 2.88
N ALA A 77 -6.79 9.93 2.92
CA ALA A 77 -5.47 10.04 2.32
C ALA A 77 -4.41 9.37 3.20
N ASP A 78 -3.44 8.75 2.53
CA ASP A 78 -2.19 8.38 3.16
C ASP A 78 -1.12 9.42 2.85
N TYR A 79 -0.09 9.51 3.68
CA TYR A 79 1.05 10.37 3.40
C TYR A 79 2.32 9.77 3.95
N PHE A 80 3.44 10.26 3.41
CA PHE A 80 4.71 10.16 4.08
C PHE A 80 5.43 11.50 4.11
N GLU A 81 6.33 11.63 5.07
CA GLU A 81 7.25 12.73 5.22
C GLU A 81 8.67 12.18 5.45
N ILE A 82 9.65 12.76 4.77
CA ILE A 82 11.07 12.41 4.90
C ILE A 82 11.82 13.65 5.36
N VAL A 83 12.59 13.51 6.44
CA VAL A 83 13.45 14.56 6.98
C VAL A 83 14.80 13.98 7.41
N SER A 84 15.87 14.75 7.26
CA SER A 84 17.13 14.44 7.91
C SER A 84 17.10 14.91 9.36
N THR A 85 17.58 14.08 10.28
CA THR A 85 17.78 14.44 11.68
C THR A 85 19.12 15.17 11.87
N THR A 86 19.29 15.79 13.02
CA THR A 86 20.52 16.52 13.37
C THR A 86 21.77 15.64 13.40
N ASN A 87 21.62 14.34 13.64
CA ASN A 87 22.72 13.36 13.62
C ASN A 87 22.93 12.70 12.24
N GLY A 88 22.28 13.18 11.18
CA GLY A 88 22.44 12.67 9.81
C GLY A 88 21.66 11.40 9.48
N ASN A 89 20.80 10.92 10.38
CA ASN A 89 19.87 9.82 10.09
C ASN A 89 18.69 10.33 9.24
N ILE A 90 18.00 9.39 8.59
CA ILE A 90 16.81 9.68 7.78
C ILE A 90 15.59 9.25 8.56
N LYS A 91 14.76 10.23 8.95
CA LYS A 91 13.47 9.95 9.56
C LYS A 91 12.40 9.89 8.49
N VAL A 92 11.65 8.79 8.47
CA VAL A 92 10.49 8.60 7.60
C VAL A 92 9.25 8.47 8.49
N THR A 93 8.32 9.40 8.33
CA THR A 93 7.02 9.36 9.00
C THR A 93 5.96 8.98 7.98
N GLY A 94 5.11 8.01 8.28
CA GLY A 94 3.96 7.65 7.42
C GLY A 94 2.64 7.66 8.18
N SER A 95 1.51 7.89 7.50
CA SER A 95 0.17 7.65 8.07
C SER A 95 -0.06 6.19 8.42
N THR A 96 0.54 5.29 7.65
CA THR A 96 0.49 3.83 7.77
C THR A 96 1.88 3.23 7.50
N GLY A 97 2.09 1.96 7.84
CA GLY A 97 3.32 1.23 7.54
C GLY A 97 3.62 1.19 6.04
N VAL A 98 2.59 0.99 5.20
CA VAL A 98 2.72 1.03 3.74
C VAL A 98 3.18 2.42 3.27
N ALA A 99 2.60 3.50 3.80
CA ALA A 99 3.02 4.84 3.44
C ALA A 99 4.47 5.12 3.88
N ALA A 100 4.87 4.67 5.07
CA ALA A 100 6.26 4.77 5.53
C ALA A 100 7.23 3.96 4.66
N ALA A 101 6.87 2.74 4.25
CA ALA A 101 7.67 1.93 3.32
C ALA A 101 7.82 2.63 1.96
N ALA A 102 6.75 3.25 1.45
CA ALA A 102 6.80 4.05 0.24
C ALA A 102 7.69 5.29 0.40
N GLY A 103 7.66 5.96 1.55
CA GLY A 103 8.58 7.07 1.86
C GLY A 103 10.04 6.63 1.94
N PHE A 104 10.32 5.47 2.54
CA PHE A 104 11.64 4.87 2.55
C PHE A 104 12.14 4.58 1.12
N TYR A 105 11.32 3.93 0.29
CA TYR A 105 11.71 3.65 -1.10
C TYR A 105 11.85 4.92 -1.93
N HIS A 106 11.00 5.92 -1.68
CA HIS A 106 11.12 7.24 -2.30
C HIS A 106 12.49 7.86 -1.99
N TYR A 107 12.93 7.82 -0.74
CA TYR A 107 14.27 8.28 -0.37
C TYR A 107 15.36 7.50 -1.12
N LEU A 108 15.31 6.17 -1.12
CA LEU A 108 16.30 5.36 -1.84
C LEU A 108 16.36 5.70 -3.34
N LYS A 109 15.20 5.89 -3.97
CA LYS A 109 15.11 6.18 -5.41
C LYS A 109 15.70 7.54 -5.78
N TYR A 110 15.38 8.59 -5.01
CA TYR A 110 15.72 9.97 -5.40
C TYR A 110 16.98 10.52 -4.76
N TRP A 111 17.41 9.98 -3.61
CA TRP A 111 18.66 10.39 -2.96
C TRP A 111 19.78 9.37 -3.15
N CYS A 112 19.48 8.07 -3.13
CA CYS A 112 20.49 7.03 -3.27
C CYS A 112 20.58 6.44 -4.70
N PHE A 113 19.78 6.96 -5.63
CA PHE A 113 19.67 6.48 -7.02
C PHE A 113 19.40 4.97 -7.15
N ALA A 114 18.71 4.41 -6.16
CA ALA A 114 18.39 2.99 -6.11
C ALA A 114 17.16 2.65 -6.97
N HIS A 115 17.07 1.40 -7.40
CA HIS A 115 15.92 0.88 -8.15
C HIS A 115 15.65 -0.58 -7.79
N ILE A 116 14.40 -0.94 -7.54
CA ILE A 116 13.96 -2.30 -7.21
C ILE A 116 12.87 -2.70 -8.19
N SER A 117 13.04 -3.86 -8.84
CA SER A 117 12.09 -4.38 -9.82
C SER A 117 12.10 -5.91 -9.84
N TRP A 118 11.10 -6.50 -10.50
CA TRP A 118 11.03 -7.97 -10.61
C TRP A 118 12.21 -8.59 -11.36
N SER A 119 12.82 -7.86 -12.29
CA SER A 119 13.95 -8.35 -13.10
C SER A 119 15.31 -8.09 -12.47
N GLY A 120 15.37 -7.35 -11.36
CA GLY A 120 16.61 -7.06 -10.67
C GLY A 120 16.59 -5.75 -9.87
N ASN A 121 17.60 -5.63 -9.03
CA ASN A 121 17.74 -4.52 -8.08
C ASN A 121 19.08 -3.79 -8.31
N HIS A 122 19.04 -2.47 -8.28
CA HIS A 122 20.19 -1.59 -8.14
C HIS A 122 20.16 -0.97 -6.74
N LEU A 123 20.91 -1.55 -5.80
CA LEU A 123 20.95 -1.15 -4.38
C LEU A 123 22.36 -0.73 -3.95
N ASN A 124 23.04 0.07 -4.77
CA ASN A 124 24.34 0.63 -4.41
C ASN A 124 24.18 1.86 -3.49
N ILE A 125 23.79 1.61 -2.25
CA ILE A 125 23.51 2.67 -1.27
C ILE A 125 24.82 3.29 -0.77
N PRO A 126 24.99 4.62 -0.85
CA PRO A 126 26.18 5.28 -0.32
C PRO A 126 26.35 5.02 1.18
N ILE A 127 27.58 4.76 1.62
CA ILE A 127 27.93 4.55 3.04
C ILE A 127 27.36 5.68 3.90
N ASN A 128 27.50 6.93 3.45
CA ASN A 128 26.89 8.10 4.07
C ASN A 128 25.61 8.46 3.33
N LEU A 129 24.48 8.39 4.04
CA LEU A 129 23.18 8.68 3.47
C LEU A 129 23.08 10.16 3.08
N PRO A 130 22.72 10.49 1.82
CA PRO A 130 22.56 11.87 1.38
C PRO A 130 21.49 12.61 2.18
N LEU A 131 21.79 13.83 2.62
CA LEU A 131 20.88 14.61 3.46
C LEU A 131 19.71 15.17 2.66
N VAL A 132 18.55 15.25 3.32
CA VAL A 132 17.34 15.89 2.83
C VAL A 132 17.31 17.31 3.39
N HIS A 133 17.65 18.30 2.55
CA HIS A 133 17.77 19.71 2.98
C HIS A 133 16.43 20.37 3.30
N SER A 134 15.34 19.91 2.68
CA SER A 134 13.99 20.42 2.92
C SER A 134 13.03 19.25 3.10
N PRO A 135 12.15 19.26 4.10
CA PRO A 135 11.20 18.18 4.33
C PRO A 135 10.44 17.82 3.06
N VAL A 136 10.41 16.53 2.73
CA VAL A 136 9.69 16.01 1.56
C VAL A 136 8.42 15.36 2.05
N LYS A 137 7.28 15.97 1.73
CA LYS A 137 5.96 15.42 2.03
C LYS A 137 5.28 14.99 0.73
N LYS A 138 4.74 13.77 0.71
CA LYS A 138 3.87 13.29 -0.37
C LYS A 138 2.58 12.74 0.19
N VAL A 139 1.49 13.01 -0.51
CA VAL A 139 0.13 12.58 -0.16
C VAL A 139 -0.38 11.67 -1.27
N PHE A 140 -0.92 10.53 -0.88
CA PHE A 140 -1.71 9.65 -1.72
C PHE A 140 -3.18 9.98 -1.48
N TYR A 141 -3.82 10.61 -2.46
CA TYR A 141 -5.25 10.96 -2.37
C TYR A 141 -6.14 9.75 -2.65
N GLU A 142 -5.60 8.74 -3.31
CA GLU A 142 -6.26 7.48 -3.59
C GLU A 142 -6.35 6.67 -2.29
N ARG A 143 -7.58 6.42 -1.86
CA ARG A 143 -7.84 5.57 -0.67
C ARG A 143 -7.28 4.16 -0.85
N PHE A 144 -7.47 3.58 -2.03
CA PHE A 144 -7.03 2.23 -2.37
C PHE A 144 -6.08 2.27 -3.56
N ARG A 145 -4.95 1.59 -3.39
CA ARG A 145 -3.93 1.40 -4.42
C ARG A 145 -3.83 -0.11 -4.60
N TYR A 146 -4.59 -0.58 -5.57
CA TYR A 146 -4.87 -1.99 -5.83
C TYR A 146 -3.74 -2.64 -6.66
N TYR A 147 -3.52 -3.94 -6.43
CA TYR A 147 -2.59 -4.74 -7.21
C TYR A 147 -3.12 -6.16 -7.40
N GLN A 148 -2.71 -6.76 -8.53
CA GLN A 148 -2.97 -8.15 -8.99
C GLN A 148 -4.27 -8.35 -9.77
N ASN A 149 -4.29 -9.38 -10.63
CA ASN A 149 -5.49 -9.93 -11.24
C ASN A 149 -5.67 -11.36 -10.68
N VAL A 150 -6.89 -11.91 -10.68
CA VAL A 150 -7.12 -13.32 -10.32
C VAL A 150 -6.22 -14.26 -11.15
N CYS A 151 -6.08 -13.97 -12.44
CA CYS A 151 -5.22 -14.73 -13.35
C CYS A 151 -3.74 -14.69 -12.98
N THR A 152 -3.27 -13.65 -12.28
CA THR A 152 -1.86 -13.53 -11.88
C THR A 152 -1.45 -14.66 -10.95
N VAL A 153 -2.39 -15.20 -10.17
CA VAL A 153 -2.16 -16.32 -9.26
C VAL A 153 -1.72 -17.55 -10.05
N SER A 154 -2.45 -17.89 -11.11
CA SER A 154 -2.14 -19.04 -11.96
C SER A 154 -0.95 -18.80 -12.90
N TYR A 155 -0.87 -17.64 -13.56
CA TYR A 155 0.18 -17.39 -14.56
C TYR A 155 1.56 -17.08 -13.97
N SER A 156 1.61 -16.46 -12.79
CA SER A 156 2.87 -15.94 -12.25
C SER A 156 3.23 -16.49 -10.88
N MET A 157 2.25 -16.75 -10.00
CA MET A 157 2.49 -16.94 -8.56
C MET A 157 2.34 -18.39 -8.09
N VAL A 158 1.79 -19.28 -8.92
CA VAL A 158 1.40 -20.66 -8.54
C VAL A 158 2.53 -21.46 -7.89
N PHE A 159 3.78 -21.25 -8.31
CA PHE A 159 4.94 -21.97 -7.79
C PHE A 159 5.82 -21.12 -6.86
N TRP A 160 5.33 -19.98 -6.39
CA TRP A 160 6.07 -19.15 -5.45
C TRP A 160 6.10 -19.82 -4.07
N ASN A 161 7.30 -19.87 -3.50
CA ASN A 161 7.46 -20.14 -2.07
C ASN A 161 7.36 -18.83 -1.26
N TRP A 162 7.46 -18.97 0.07
CA TRP A 162 7.39 -17.81 0.96
C TRP A 162 8.47 -16.76 0.67
N THR A 163 9.70 -17.17 0.34
CA THR A 163 10.78 -16.24 0.04
C THR A 163 10.43 -15.31 -1.13
N ARG A 164 9.81 -15.83 -2.18
CA ARG A 164 9.36 -15.00 -3.32
C ARG A 164 8.16 -14.13 -2.95
N TRP A 165 7.24 -14.64 -2.13
CA TRP A 165 6.10 -13.86 -1.61
C TRP A 165 6.53 -12.70 -0.72
N GLU A 166 7.47 -12.91 0.20
CA GLU A 166 8.01 -11.86 1.07
C GLU A 166 8.61 -10.72 0.25
N GLN A 167 9.37 -11.03 -0.80
CA GLN A 167 9.91 -10.04 -1.73
C GLN A 167 8.80 -9.26 -2.45
N GLU A 168 7.72 -9.92 -2.88
CA GLU A 168 6.61 -9.23 -3.53
C GLU A 168 5.87 -8.32 -2.56
N ILE A 169 5.66 -8.76 -1.30
CA ILE A 169 4.98 -7.97 -0.27
C ILE A 169 5.80 -6.74 0.10
N ASP A 170 7.12 -6.86 0.23
CA ASP A 170 8.01 -5.72 0.42
C ASP A 170 7.94 -4.77 -0.77
N TRP A 171 7.97 -5.29 -2.00
CA TRP A 171 7.83 -4.48 -3.22
C TRP A 171 6.47 -3.77 -3.27
N MET A 172 5.37 -4.44 -2.95
CA MET A 172 4.03 -3.85 -2.85
C MET A 172 4.01 -2.69 -1.85
N ALA A 173 4.53 -2.90 -0.63
CA ALA A 173 4.56 -1.87 0.41
C ALA A 173 5.40 -0.65 -0.01
N MET A 174 6.57 -0.87 -0.60
CA MET A 174 7.43 0.20 -1.13
C MET A 174 6.81 0.98 -2.29
N ASN A 175 5.92 0.36 -3.06
CA ASN A 175 5.17 1.03 -4.12
C ASN A 175 3.82 1.61 -3.64
N GLY A 176 3.57 1.56 -2.33
CA GLY A 176 2.38 2.16 -1.72
C GLY A 176 1.10 1.32 -1.86
N ILE A 177 1.18 0.08 -2.34
CA ILE A 177 0.02 -0.81 -2.50
C ILE A 177 -0.55 -1.15 -1.13
N ASN A 178 -1.83 -0.83 -0.92
CA ASN A 178 -2.53 -1.07 0.35
C ASN A 178 -3.78 -1.95 0.19
N PHE A 179 -4.07 -2.41 -1.03
CA PHE A 179 -5.23 -3.22 -1.33
C PHE A 179 -4.90 -4.33 -2.35
N PRO A 180 -3.99 -5.27 -2.04
CA PRO A 180 -3.69 -6.40 -2.92
C PRO A 180 -4.74 -7.52 -2.80
N LEU A 181 -4.88 -8.34 -3.85
CA LEU A 181 -5.62 -9.59 -3.78
C LEU A 181 -4.87 -10.62 -2.89
N ALA A 182 -5.61 -11.42 -2.12
CA ALA A 182 -5.06 -12.50 -1.29
C ALA A 182 -5.80 -13.81 -1.60
N PHE A 183 -5.41 -14.46 -2.70
CA PHE A 183 -6.12 -15.59 -3.28
C PHE A 183 -5.65 -16.97 -2.75
N THR A 184 -4.42 -17.04 -2.23
CA THR A 184 -3.78 -18.28 -1.81
C THR A 184 -4.55 -18.99 -0.70
N GLY A 185 -4.86 -20.27 -0.90
CA GLY A 185 -5.42 -21.15 0.11
C GLY A 185 -6.95 -21.20 0.18
N GLN A 186 -7.66 -20.54 -0.74
CA GLN A 186 -9.12 -20.58 -0.79
C GLN A 186 -9.67 -22.01 -0.98
N GLU A 187 -8.93 -22.90 -1.66
CA GLU A 187 -9.33 -24.30 -1.89
C GLU A 187 -9.46 -25.04 -0.55
N SER A 188 -8.58 -24.74 0.41
CA SER A 188 -8.66 -25.33 1.76
C SER A 188 -9.94 -24.92 2.50
N VAL A 189 -10.40 -23.69 2.29
CA VAL A 189 -11.66 -23.20 2.86
C VAL A 189 -12.84 -23.90 2.20
N TRP A 190 -12.82 -24.05 0.88
CA TRP A 190 -13.84 -24.78 0.14
C TRP A 190 -13.90 -26.26 0.50
N GLN A 191 -12.76 -26.91 0.73
CA GLN A 191 -12.73 -28.29 1.21
C GLN A 191 -13.47 -28.45 2.55
N ILE A 192 -13.28 -27.53 3.50
CA ILE A 192 -14.01 -27.53 4.78
C ILE A 192 -15.51 -27.37 4.54
N VAL A 193 -15.89 -26.42 3.68
CA VAL A 193 -17.30 -26.16 3.35
C VAL A 193 -17.93 -27.41 2.73
N TYR A 194 -17.34 -27.99 1.69
CA TYR A 194 -17.92 -29.13 0.98
C TYR A 194 -17.96 -30.41 1.82
N LYS A 195 -16.96 -30.65 2.68
CA LYS A 195 -17.02 -31.77 3.64
C LYS A 195 -18.20 -31.63 4.60
N ASN A 196 -18.53 -30.40 5.02
CA ASN A 196 -19.72 -30.16 5.83
C ASN A 196 -21.04 -30.39 5.05
N PHE A 197 -21.01 -30.38 3.72
CA PHE A 197 -22.13 -30.76 2.86
C PHE A 197 -22.15 -32.27 2.52
N GLY A 198 -21.19 -33.06 3.03
CA GLY A 198 -21.17 -34.51 2.89
C GLY A 198 -20.40 -35.04 1.68
N LEU A 199 -19.66 -34.18 0.96
CA LEU A 199 -18.80 -34.64 -0.14
C LEU A 199 -17.60 -35.43 0.40
N THR A 200 -17.21 -36.49 -0.32
CA THR A 200 -16.03 -37.29 0.01
C THR A 200 -14.74 -36.59 -0.43
N GLN A 201 -13.58 -37.06 0.02
CA GLN A 201 -12.31 -36.49 -0.41
C GLN A 201 -12.09 -36.73 -1.92
N GLU A 202 -12.49 -37.89 -2.42
CA GLU A 202 -12.35 -38.27 -3.83
C GLU A 202 -13.16 -37.34 -4.75
N GLU A 203 -14.39 -37.00 -4.37
CA GLU A 203 -15.22 -36.03 -5.12
C GLU A 203 -14.59 -34.63 -5.16
N LEU A 204 -13.88 -34.23 -4.10
CA LEU A 204 -13.19 -32.95 -4.03
C LEU A 204 -11.92 -32.94 -4.87
N ASP A 205 -11.17 -34.04 -4.86
CA ASP A 205 -9.95 -34.20 -5.65
C ASP A 205 -10.26 -34.17 -7.16
N GLU A 206 -11.45 -34.64 -7.58
CA GLU A 206 -11.96 -34.54 -8.95
C GLU A 206 -12.54 -33.15 -9.27
N HIS A 207 -13.06 -32.42 -8.28
CA HIS A 207 -13.68 -31.11 -8.47
C HIS A 207 -12.66 -29.98 -8.66
N PHE A 208 -11.60 -29.94 -7.86
CA PHE A 208 -10.60 -28.87 -7.95
C PHE A 208 -9.68 -29.06 -9.16
N SER A 209 -9.39 -27.96 -9.83
CA SER A 209 -8.39 -27.95 -10.89
C SER A 209 -6.97 -28.08 -10.32
N GLY A 210 -6.02 -28.42 -11.20
CA GLY A 210 -4.60 -28.41 -10.82
C GLY A 210 -4.12 -26.99 -10.48
N PRO A 211 -3.02 -26.83 -9.72
CA PRO A 211 -2.57 -25.55 -9.18
C PRO A 211 -2.44 -24.41 -10.22
N ALA A 212 -2.05 -24.73 -11.46
CA ALA A 212 -1.85 -23.76 -12.53
C ALA A 212 -3.18 -23.26 -13.17
N PHE A 213 -4.34 -23.71 -12.70
CA PHE A 213 -5.65 -23.44 -13.30
C PHE A 213 -6.71 -23.04 -12.25
N LEU A 214 -6.29 -22.44 -11.13
CA LEU A 214 -7.18 -22.02 -10.03
C LEU A 214 -7.87 -20.66 -10.26
N ALA A 215 -7.45 -19.89 -11.27
CA ALA A 215 -8.01 -18.57 -11.60
C ALA A 215 -9.27 -18.64 -12.48
#